data_AF-A0A4R5VH58-F1
#
_entry.id   AF-A0A4R5VH58-F1
#
_cell.length_a   1.000
_cell.length_b   1.000
_cell.length_c   1.000
_cell.angle_alpha   90.00
_cell.angle_beta   90.00
_cell.angle_gamma   90.00
#
_symmetry.space_group_name_H-M   'P 1'
#
loop_
_entity.id
_entity.type
_entity.pdbx_description
1 polymer ?
#
loop_
_entity_poly.entity_id
_entity_poly.type
_entity_poly.pdbx_seq_one_letter_code
_entity_poly.pdbx_strand_id
1 'polypeptide(L)'
;MQNEKFDTEILKLIENKLDYIYSIAKCNYNDNPELMDTIENLAQVAKMFAQIRIQELKGLEKTSSPQGFIVSKLANSYSRMQNYEKQKKEINVPPWKL
;
A
#
# COMPACT_ATOMS: atom_id res chain seq x y z
N MET A 1 -4.32 -25.68 -16.67
CA MET A 1 -3.75 -25.08 -17.91
C MET A 1 -4.54 -23.90 -18.48
N GLN A 2 -5.85 -23.97 -18.76
CA GLN A 2 -6.59 -22.82 -19.34
C GLN A 2 -6.90 -21.72 -18.30
N ASN A 3 -7.27 -22.10 -17.07
CA ASN A 3 -7.51 -21.16 -15.97
C ASN A 3 -6.25 -20.38 -15.56
N GLU A 4 -5.09 -21.05 -15.46
CA GLU A 4 -3.84 -20.39 -15.01
C GLU A 4 -3.36 -19.29 -15.96
N LYS A 5 -3.59 -19.45 -17.28
CA LYS A 5 -3.27 -18.41 -18.27
C LYS A 5 -4.19 -17.20 -18.11
N PHE A 6 -5.49 -17.42 -17.92
CA PHE A 6 -6.47 -16.39 -17.65
C PHE A 6 -6.15 -15.65 -16.33
N ASP A 7 -5.83 -16.39 -15.27
CA ASP A 7 -5.47 -15.84 -13.96
C ASP A 7 -4.20 -14.97 -14.04
N THR A 8 -3.22 -15.39 -14.85
CA THR A 8 -1.98 -14.61 -15.06
C THR A 8 -2.25 -13.29 -15.80
N GLU A 9 -3.15 -13.27 -16.78
CA GLU A 9 -3.54 -12.05 -17.51
C GLU A 9 -4.27 -11.07 -16.59
N ILE A 10 -5.18 -11.57 -15.75
CA ILE A 10 -5.87 -10.76 -14.73
C ILE A 10 -4.86 -10.18 -13.74
N LEU A 11 -3.90 -10.97 -13.26
CA LEU A 11 -2.88 -10.50 -12.33
C LEU A 11 -1.97 -9.43 -12.97
N LYS A 12 -1.60 -9.56 -14.25
CA LYS A 12 -0.88 -8.51 -14.98
C LYS A 12 -1.70 -7.22 -15.14
N LEU A 13 -2.99 -7.35 -15.42
CA LEU A 13 -3.88 -6.19 -15.48
C LEU A 13 -3.95 -5.47 -14.13
N ILE A 14 -4.01 -6.23 -13.04
CA ILE A 14 -3.96 -5.70 -11.67
C ILE A 14 -2.63 -4.96 -11.45
N GLU A 15 -1.48 -5.55 -11.78
CA GLU A 15 -0.17 -4.91 -11.67
C GLU A 15 -0.11 -3.57 -12.41
N ASN A 16 -0.57 -3.52 -13.67
CA ASN A 16 -0.55 -2.30 -14.47
C ASN A 16 -1.42 -1.18 -13.85
N LYS A 17 -2.59 -1.54 -13.31
CA LYS A 17 -3.45 -0.58 -12.61
C LYS A 17 -2.79 -0.06 -11.33
N LEU A 18 -2.11 -0.94 -10.59
CA LEU A 18 -1.41 -0.57 -9.37
C LEU A 18 -0.19 0.33 -9.65
N ASP A 19 0.51 0.11 -10.76
CA ASP A 19 1.60 0.99 -11.21
C ASP A 19 1.10 2.39 -11.59
N TYR A 20 -0.06 2.45 -12.24
CA TYR A 20 -0.70 3.73 -12.53
C TYR A 20 -1.08 4.46 -11.24
N ILE A 21 -1.73 3.77 -10.29
CA ILE A 21 -2.10 4.35 -8.98
C ILE A 21 -0.86 4.84 -8.23
N TYR A 22 0.21 4.05 -8.19
CA TYR A 22 1.49 4.44 -7.59
C TYR A 22 2.05 5.72 -8.23
N SER A 23 2.09 5.78 -9.56
CA SER A 23 2.60 6.92 -10.30
C SER A 23 1.82 8.20 -9.99
N ILE A 24 0.47 8.12 -9.99
CA ILE A 24 -0.40 9.25 -9.67
C ILE A 24 -0.20 9.70 -8.22
N ALA A 25 -0.16 8.77 -7.25
CA ALA A 25 0.04 9.11 -5.85
C ALA A 25 1.38 9.83 -5.63
N LYS A 26 2.44 9.34 -6.26
CA LYS A 26 3.78 9.94 -6.16
C LYS A 26 3.85 11.33 -6.78
N CYS A 27 3.26 11.53 -7.96
CA CYS A 27 3.28 12.82 -8.66
C CYS A 27 2.49 13.90 -7.92
N ASN A 28 1.42 13.53 -7.22
CA ASN A 28 0.54 14.46 -6.51
C ASN A 28 0.78 14.46 -4.99
N TYR A 29 1.94 13.95 -4.55
CA TYR A 29 2.26 13.80 -3.11
C TYR A 29 2.10 15.10 -2.33
N ASN A 30 2.52 16.23 -2.90
CA ASN A 30 2.48 17.52 -2.22
C ASN A 30 1.07 18.09 -2.04
N ASP A 31 0.08 17.61 -2.78
CA ASP A 31 -1.30 18.10 -2.70
C ASP A 31 -1.99 17.59 -1.43
N ASN A 32 -1.74 16.32 -1.09
CA ASN A 32 -2.19 15.70 0.15
C ASN A 32 -1.25 14.54 0.54
N PRO A 33 -0.15 14.85 1.26
CA PRO A 33 0.87 13.85 1.60
C PRO A 33 0.32 12.65 2.37
N GLU A 34 -0.69 12.86 3.21
CA GLU A 34 -1.27 11.80 4.02
C GLU A 34 -2.06 10.79 3.19
N LEU A 35 -2.93 11.31 2.33
CA LEU A 35 -3.74 10.52 1.41
C LEU A 35 -2.85 9.81 0.38
N MET A 36 -1.91 10.52 -0.23
CA MET A 36 -1.09 9.98 -1.30
C MET A 36 -0.15 8.88 -0.82
N ASP A 37 0.50 9.03 0.33
CA ASP A 37 1.33 7.98 0.92
C ASP A 37 0.49 6.74 1.28
N THR A 38 -0.75 6.91 1.76
CA THR A 38 -1.66 5.79 2.03
C THR A 38 -1.99 5.02 0.75
N ILE A 39 -2.34 5.73 -0.32
CA ILE A 39 -2.63 5.15 -1.64
C ILE A 39 -1.39 4.46 -2.21
N GLU A 40 -0.24 5.12 -2.16
CA GLU A 40 1.06 4.62 -2.65
C GLU A 40 1.45 3.30 -1.94
N ASN A 41 1.29 3.26 -0.62
CA ASN A 41 1.64 2.10 0.20
C ASN A 41 0.73 0.90 -0.07
N LEU A 42 -0.58 1.13 -0.19
CA LEU A 42 -1.53 0.07 -0.55
C LEU A 42 -1.27 -0.47 -1.96
N ALA A 43 -0.98 0.41 -2.92
CA ALA A 43 -0.70 0.02 -4.29
C ALA A 43 0.53 -0.90 -4.38
N GLN A 44 1.60 -0.56 -3.65
CA GLN A 44 2.82 -1.37 -3.61
C GLN A 44 2.59 -2.74 -2.95
N VAL A 45 1.90 -2.81 -1.81
CA VAL A 45 1.63 -4.11 -1.14
C VAL A 45 0.76 -5.01 -2.03
N ALA A 46 -0.29 -4.46 -2.65
CA ALA A 46 -1.14 -5.21 -3.59
C ALA A 46 -0.34 -5.70 -4.81
N LYS A 47 0.61 -4.91 -5.30
CA LYS A 47 1.46 -5.28 -6.44
C LYS A 47 2.39 -6.45 -6.07
N MET A 48 2.98 -6.40 -4.89
CA MET A 48 3.81 -7.51 -4.39
C MET A 48 3.00 -8.81 -4.26
N PHE A 49 1.75 -8.74 -3.80
CA PHE A 49 0.86 -9.90 -3.77
C PHE A 49 0.61 -10.46 -5.18
N ALA A 50 0.30 -9.60 -6.16
CA ALA A 50 0.07 -10.03 -7.54
C ALA A 50 1.31 -10.69 -8.15
N GLN A 51 2.49 -10.10 -7.95
CA GLN A 51 3.77 -10.64 -8.40
C GLN A 51 4.04 -12.04 -7.82
N ILE A 52 3.79 -12.21 -6.52
CA ILE A 52 3.93 -13.50 -5.84
C ILE A 52 3.01 -14.55 -6.46
N ARG A 53 1.74 -14.20 -6.71
CA ARG A 53 0.79 -15.14 -7.35
C ARG A 53 1.19 -15.51 -8.77
N ILE A 54 1.71 -14.56 -9.55
CA ILE A 54 2.23 -14.84 -10.90
C ILE A 54 3.44 -15.78 -10.83
N GLN A 55 4.34 -15.60 -9.87
CA GLN A 55 5.50 -16.48 -9.69
C GLN A 55 5.07 -17.89 -9.28
N GLU A 56 4.13 -18.01 -8.34
CA GLU A 56 3.55 -19.29 -7.89
C GLU A 56 2.89 -20.03 -9.08
N LEU A 57 2.08 -19.34 -9.89
CA LEU A 57 1.44 -19.92 -11.08
C LEU A 57 2.43 -20.33 -12.19
N LYS A 58 3.64 -19.74 -12.20
CA LYS A 58 4.71 -20.08 -13.15
C LYS A 58 5.65 -21.18 -12.62
N GLY A 59 5.42 -21.69 -11.41
CA GLY A 59 6.30 -22.69 -10.78
C GLY A 59 7.68 -22.15 -10.42
N LEU A 60 7.82 -20.84 -10.19
CA LEU A 60 9.09 -20.22 -9.79
C LEU A 60 9.18 -20.14 -8.26
N GLU A 61 10.31 -20.53 -7.68
CA GLU A 61 10.59 -20.32 -6.25
C GLU A 61 10.85 -18.83 -5.93
N LYS A 62 10.27 -18.35 -4.83
CA LYS A 62 10.36 -16.96 -4.36
C LYS A 62 11.81 -16.54 -4.10
N THR A 63 12.25 -15.43 -4.68
CA THR A 63 13.58 -14.85 -4.43
C THR A 63 13.58 -13.62 -3.53
N SER A 64 12.43 -13.08 -3.12
CA SER A 64 12.39 -11.93 -2.20
C SER A 64 11.29 -12.06 -1.14
N SER A 65 11.66 -11.84 0.13
CA SER A 65 10.71 -11.80 1.25
C SER A 65 10.10 -10.40 1.35
N PRO A 66 8.78 -10.23 1.11
CA PRO A 66 8.12 -8.93 1.15
C PRO A 66 7.94 -8.39 2.58
N GLN A 67 8.29 -9.17 3.61
CA GLN A 67 7.96 -8.92 5.01
C GLN A 67 8.55 -7.59 5.51
N GLY A 68 9.83 -7.32 5.24
CA GLY A 68 10.48 -6.08 5.67
C GLY A 68 9.85 -4.83 5.05
N PHE A 69 9.43 -4.92 3.79
CA PHE A 69 8.74 -3.84 3.11
C PHE A 69 7.33 -3.62 3.66
N ILE A 70 6.57 -4.69 3.92
CA ILE A 70 5.24 -4.58 4.55
C ILE A 70 5.35 -3.95 5.93
N VAL A 71 6.32 -4.38 6.75
CA VAL A 71 6.55 -3.84 8.09
C VAL A 71 6.87 -2.35 8.04
N SER A 72 7.74 -1.91 7.12
CA SER A 72 8.10 -0.49 7.01
C SER A 72 6.93 0.38 6.58
N LYS A 73 6.09 -0.08 5.65
CA LYS A 73 4.87 0.66 5.25
C LYS A 73 3.81 0.69 6.34
N LEU A 74 3.63 -0.40 7.09
CA LEU A 74 2.72 -0.45 8.24
C LEU A 74 3.14 0.52 9.34
N ALA A 75 4.44 0.64 9.63
CA ALA A 75 4.93 1.54 10.67
C ALA A 75 4.53 3.01 10.41
N ASN A 76 4.62 3.47 9.16
CA ASN A 76 4.23 4.82 8.77
C ASN A 76 2.72 5.06 8.96
N SER A 77 1.89 4.17 8.43
CA SER A 77 0.43 4.25 8.56
C SER A 77 -0.02 4.16 10.02
N TYR A 78 0.60 3.28 10.80
CA TYR A 78 0.31 3.12 12.22
C TYR A 78 0.68 4.36 13.03
N SER A 79 1.86 4.94 12.80
CA SER A 79 2.29 6.20 13.43
C SER A 79 1.32 7.35 13.16
N ARG A 80 0.83 7.48 11.92
CA ARG A 80 -0.18 8.50 11.57
C ARG A 80 -1.52 8.26 12.26
N MET A 81 -1.96 7.01 12.32
CA MET A 81 -3.18 6.63 13.05
C MET A 81 -3.05 6.98 14.54
N GLN A 82 -1.92 6.69 15.17
CA GLN A 82 -1.64 7.10 16.56
C GLN A 82 -1.66 8.62 16.74
N ASN A 83 -1.11 9.39 15.80
CA ASN A 83 -1.14 10.86 15.86
C ASN A 83 -2.57 11.40 15.74
N TYR A 84 -3.38 10.85 14.84
CA TYR A 84 -4.80 11.18 14.74
C TYR A 84 -5.57 10.89 16.04
N GLU A 85 -5.33 9.72 16.65
CA GLU A 85 -5.92 9.37 17.94
C GLU A 85 -5.51 10.32 19.07
N LYS A 86 -4.24 10.77 19.08
CA LYS A 86 -3.73 11.76 20.05
C LYS A 86 -4.40 13.11 19.86
N GLN A 87 -4.48 13.62 18.62
CA GLN A 87 -5.16 14.89 18.32
C GLN A 87 -6.63 14.85 18.77
N LYS A 88 -7.33 13.73 18.56
CA LYS A 88 -8.70 13.56 19.09
C LYS A 88 -8.80 13.59 20.62
N LYS A 89 -7.77 13.12 21.33
CA LYS A 89 -7.71 13.20 22.79
C LYS A 89 -7.40 14.61 23.27
N GLU A 90 -6.60 15.37 22.51
CA GLU A 90 -6.23 16.76 22.82
C GLU A 90 -7.36 17.77 22.51
N ILE A 91 -8.24 17.48 21.55
CA ILE A 91 -9.46 18.28 21.27
C ILE A 91 -10.44 18.33 22.47
N ASN A 92 -10.28 17.45 23.47
CA ASN A 92 -11.03 17.50 24.73
C ASN A 92 -10.44 18.46 25.78
N VAL A 93 -9.38 19.22 25.48
CA VAL A 93 -8.95 20.32 26.36
C VAL A 93 -9.69 21.57 25.90
N PRO A 94 -10.72 22.03 26.64
CA PRO A 94 -11.48 23.19 26.21
C PRO A 94 -10.60 24.46 26.28
N PRO A 95 -10.82 25.42 25.36
CA PRO A 95 -9.92 26.56 25.12
C PRO A 95 -9.74 27.53 26.29
N TRP A 96 -10.48 27.36 27.39
CA TRP A 96 -10.39 28.19 28.59
C TRP A 96 -9.31 27.74 29.59
N LYS A 97 -8.47 26.76 29.22
CA LYS A 97 -7.33 26.30 30.03
C LYS A 97 -5.95 26.66 29.47
N LEU A 98 -5.87 27.59 28.52
CA LEU A 98 -4.61 28.25 28.10
C LEU A 98 -4.47 29.60 28.80
#